data_AF-A0A0J9X5V7-F1
#
_entry.id   AF-A0A0J9X5V7-F1
#
_cell.length_a   1.000
_cell.length_b   1.000
_cell.length_c   1.000
_cell.angle_alpha   90.00
_cell.angle_beta   90.00
_cell.angle_gamma   90.00
#
_symmetry.space_group_name_H-M   'P 1'
#
loop_
_entity.id
_entity.type
_entity.pdbx_description
1 polymer ?
#
loop_
_entity_poly.entity_id
_entity_poly.type
_entity_poly.pdbx_seq_one_letter_code
_entity_poly.pdbx_strand_id
1 'polypeptide(L)' 'MSSFGELGVWAFAGVCVNGLARGIRNKPITFRPLGYMYGAFIGLGLGIWADNVRERQAEFNNKRVQKLLASRESRQE' A
#
# COMPACT_ATOMS: atom_id res chain seq x y z
N MET A 1 -11.21 -5.96 -3.85
CA MET A 1 -10.40 -7.20 -3.87
C MET A 1 -10.23 -7.66 -2.43
N SER A 2 -10.14 -8.96 -2.16
CA SER A 2 -9.90 -9.42 -0.78
C SER A 2 -8.57 -8.86 -0.28
N SER A 3 -8.49 -8.44 1.00
CA SER A 3 -7.28 -7.86 1.60
C SER A 3 -6.03 -8.73 1.37
N PHE A 4 -6.20 -10.05 1.34
CA PHE A 4 -5.15 -11.01 0.99
C PHE A 4 -4.60 -10.86 -0.44
N GLY A 5 -5.44 -10.55 -1.42
CA GLY A 5 -5.01 -10.35 -2.81
C GLY A 5 -4.14 -9.10 -2.96
N GLU A 6 -4.50 -8.01 -2.29
CA GLU A 6 -3.72 -6.77 -2.31
C GLU A 6 -2.39 -6.92 -1.55
N LEU A 7 -2.40 -7.59 -0.39
CA LEU A 7 -1.18 -7.93 0.33
C LEU A 7 -0.23 -8.82 -0.50
N GLY A 8 -0.78 -9.78 -1.26
CA GLY A 8 -0.01 -10.61 -2.19
C GLY A 8 0.69 -9.80 -3.27
N VAL A 9 0.02 -8.79 -3.83
CA VAL A 9 0.60 -7.87 -4.83
C VAL A 9 1.75 -7.06 -4.23
N TRP A 10 1.58 -6.55 -3.00
CA TRP A 10 2.63 -5.81 -2.30
C TRP A 10 3.83 -6.69 -1.94
N ALA A 11 3.60 -7.92 -1.49
CA ALA A 11 4.66 -8.91 -1.25
C ALA A 11 5.44 -9.19 -2.54
N PHE A 12 4.73 -9.45 -3.64
CA PHE A 12 5.32 -9.71 -4.94
C PHE A 12 6.12 -8.52 -5.46
N ALA A 13 5.60 -7.30 -5.32
CA ALA A 13 6.32 -6.07 -5.65
C ALA A 13 7.64 -5.97 -4.87
N GLY A 14 7.62 -6.29 -3.57
CA GLY A 14 8.82 -6.32 -2.73
C GLY A 14 9.87 -7.34 -3.20
N VAL A 15 9.45 -8.52 -3.65
CA VAL A 15 10.33 -9.54 -4.26
C VAL A 15 10.93 -9.01 -5.56
N CYS A 16 10.11 -8.44 -6.44
CA CYS A 16 10.56 -7.90 -7.73
C CYS A 16 11.56 -6.76 -7.56
N VAL A 17 11.34 -5.84 -6.62
CA VAL A 17 12.28 -4.75 -6.32
C VAL A 17 13.64 -5.30 -5.86
N ASN A 18 13.66 -6.35 -5.03
CA ASN A 18 14.91 -6.99 -4.62
C ASN A 18 15.63 -7.67 -5.80
N GLY A 19 14.87 -8.26 -6.73
CA GLY A 19 15.40 -8.84 -7.97
C GLY A 19 16.03 -7.78 -8.87
N LEU A 20 15.33 -6.67 -9.08
CA LEU A 20 15.83 -5.53 -9.84
C LEU A 20 17.10 -4.95 -9.21
N ALA A 21 17.13 -4.79 -7.88
CA ALA A 21 18.30 -4.29 -7.15
C ALA A 21 19.55 -5.17 -7.35
N ARG A 22 19.39 -6.48 -7.61
CA ARG A 22 20.50 -7.38 -7.94
C ARG A 22 20.92 -7.28 -9.40
N GLY A 23 19.95 -7.14 -10.30
CA GLY A 23 20.21 -6.84 -11.71
C GLY A 23 21.06 -5.58 -11.86
N ILE A 24 20.73 -4.51 -11.12
CA ILE A 24 21.53 -3.27 -11.09
C ILE A 24 22.96 -3.51 -10.58
N ARG A 25 23.14 -4.45 -9.66
CA ARG A 25 24.46 -4.80 -9.10
C ARG A 25 25.22 -5.85 -9.93
N ASN A 26 24.70 -6.25 -11.10
CA ASN A 26 25.24 -7.34 -11.92
C ASN A 26 25.50 -8.63 -11.13
N LYS A 27 24.68 -8.91 -10.10
CA LYS A 27 24.77 -10.15 -9.32
C LYS A 27 23.74 -11.17 -9.81
N PRO A 28 24.06 -12.47 -9.79
CA PRO A 28 23.10 -13.48 -10.20
C PRO A 28 21.85 -13.41 -9.31
N ILE A 29 20.69 -13.70 -9.89
CA ILE A 29 19.38 -13.63 -9.22
C ILE A 29 19.38 -14.50 -7.96
N THR A 30 20.02 -15.67 -8.01
CA THR A 30 20.16 -16.60 -6.88
C THR A 30 21.09 -16.12 -5.76
N PHE A 31 21.83 -15.01 -5.93
CA PHE A 31 22.79 -14.52 -4.94
C PHE A 31 22.10 -13.95 -3.69
N ARG A 32 22.07 -14.70 -2.58
CA ARG A 32 21.40 -14.40 -1.30
C ARG A 32 19.87 -14.52 -1.36
N PRO A 33 19.28 -15.71 -1.49
CA PRO A 33 17.84 -15.89 -1.65
C PRO A 33 17.00 -15.28 -0.50
N LEU A 34 17.54 -15.24 0.72
CA LEU A 34 16.91 -14.59 1.88
C LEU A 34 16.57 -13.11 1.64
N GLY A 35 17.29 -12.40 0.78
CA GLY A 35 16.97 -11.02 0.40
C GLY A 35 15.57 -10.85 -0.20
N TYR A 36 15.07 -11.86 -0.94
CA TYR A 36 13.72 -11.83 -1.49
C TYR A 36 12.65 -11.96 -0.41
N MET A 37 12.90 -12.78 0.62
CA MET A 37 12.00 -12.87 1.78
C MET A 37 11.92 -11.53 2.51
N TYR A 38 13.06 -10.88 2.78
CA TYR A 38 13.06 -9.54 3.37
C TYR A 38 12.33 -8.53 2.50
N GLY A 39 12.52 -8.57 1.17
CA GLY A 39 11.77 -7.75 0.22
C GLY A 39 10.26 -7.98 0.32
N ALA A 40 9.82 -9.23 0.38
CA ALA A 40 8.40 -9.59 0.53
C ALA A 40 7.80 -9.06 1.84
N PHE A 41 8.50 -9.23 2.97
CA PHE A 41 8.05 -8.71 4.27
C PHE A 41 7.96 -7.19 4.29
N ILE A 42 8.93 -6.49 3.69
CA ILE A 42 8.89 -5.03 3.56
C ILE A 42 7.70 -4.62 2.68
N GLY A 43 7.50 -5.30 1.56
CA GLY A 43 6.35 -5.08 0.68
C GLY A 43 5.03 -5.22 1.43
N LEU A 44 4.83 -6.32 2.17
CA LEU A 44 3.65 -6.55 3.01
C LEU A 44 3.44 -5.43 4.04
N GLY A 45 4.51 -5.03 4.75
CA GLY A 45 4.44 -3.94 5.72
C GLY A 45 3.99 -2.62 5.10
N LEU A 46 4.51 -2.29 3.91
CA LEU A 46 4.10 -1.12 3.14
C LEU A 46 2.64 -1.22 2.67
N GLY A 47 2.19 -2.40 2.26
CA GLY A 47 0.79 -2.64 1.89
C GLY A 47 -0.16 -2.37 3.06
N ILE A 48 0.10 -2.97 4.22
CA ILE A 48 -0.69 -2.74 5.45
C ILE A 48 -0.70 -1.26 5.82
N TRP A 49 0.46 -0.60 5.75
CA TRP A 49 0.54 0.82 6.07
C TRP A 49 -0.25 1.69 5.08
N ALA A 50 -0.16 1.40 3.78
CA ALA A 50 -0.91 2.11 2.74
C ALA A 50 -2.43 1.94 2.91
N ASP A 51 -2.90 0.75 3.28
CA ASP A 51 -4.33 0.50 3.52
C ASP A 51 -4.83 1.29 4.73
N ASN A 52 -4.08 1.31 5.84
CA ASN A 52 -4.41 2.15 7.00
C ASN A 52 -4.48 3.64 6.64
N VAL A 53 -3.59 4.12 5.78
CA VAL A 53 -3.61 5.52 5.31
C VAL A 53 -4.85 5.79 4.44
N ARG A 54 -5.20 4.85 3.55
CA ARG A 54 -6.41 4.96 2.71
C ARG A 54 -7.68 5.01 3.55
N GLU A 55 -7.80 4.16 4.55
CA GLU A 55 -8.94 4.15 5.48
C GLU A 55 -9.08 5.49 6.20
N ARG A 56 -7.98 6.02 6.78
CA ARG A 56 -7.97 7.34 7.42
C ARG A 56 -8.35 8.46 6.47
N GLN A 57 -7.90 8.38 5.21
CA GLN A 57 -8.21 9.38 4.20
C GLN A 57 -9.68 9.32 3.78
N ALA A 58 -10.24 8.12 3.65
CA ALA A 58 -11.66 7.91 3.37
C ALA A 58 -12.53 8.48 4.50
N GLU A 59 -12.19 8.21 5.77
CA GLU A 59 -12.88 8.80 6.92
C GLU A 59 -12.82 10.32 6.93
N PHE A 60 -11.64 10.90 6.66
CA PHE A 60 -11.49 12.35 6.60
C PHE A 60 -12.34 12.97 5.49
N ASN A 61 -12.37 12.33 4.32
CA ASN A 61 -13.16 12.79 3.19
C ASN A 61 -14.66 12.71 3.50
N ASN A 62 -15.12 11.59 4.08
CA ASN A 62 -16.51 11.43 4.49
C ASN A 62 -16.94 12.49 5.52
N LYS A 63 -16.08 12.79 6.51
CA LYS A 63 -16.33 13.87 7.48
C LYS A 63 -16.43 15.25 6.81
N ARG A 64 -15.60 15.52 5.79
CA ARG A 64 -15.67 16.78 5.03
C ARG A 64 -16.95 16.86 4.19
N VAL A 65 -17.31 15.79 3.50
CA VAL A 65 -18.53 15.72 2.69
C VAL A 65 -19.77 15.93 3.57
N GLN A 66 -19.85 15.25 4.72
CA GLN A 66 -20.95 15.45 5.67
C GLN A 66 -21.06 16.90 6.16
N LYS A 67 -19.95 17.56 6.49
CA LYS A 67 -19.95 18.98 6.86
C LYS A 67 -20.45 19.88 5.74
N LEU A 68 -20.04 19.61 4.50
CA LEU A 68 -20.47 20.38 3.33
C LEU A 68 -21.97 20.19 3.05
N LEU A 69 -22.49 18.98 3.23
CA LEU A 69 -23.93 18.69 3.10
C LEU A 69 -24.73 19.43 4.18
N ALA A 70 -24.30 19.36 5.44
CA ALA A 70 -24.96 20.07 6.54
C ALA A 70 -24.98 21.60 6.33
N SER A 71 -23.89 22.19 5.84
CA SER A 71 -23.84 23.62 5.49
C SER A 71 -24.70 24.01 4.28
N ARG A 72 -25.07 23.05 3.42
CA ARG A 72 -26.00 23.29 2.30
C ARG A 72 -27.44 23.21 2.75
N GLU A 73 -27.78 22.25 3.61
CA GLU A 73 -29.10 22.12 4.21
C GLU A 73 -29.46 23.37 5.03
N SER A 74 -28.52 23.87 5.84
CA SER A 74 -28.71 25.10 6.64
C SER A 74 -28.77 26.40 5.82
N ARG A 75 -28.59 26.35 4.49
CA ARG A 75 -28.72 27.50 3.58
C ARG A 75 -30.03 27.49 2.80
N GLN A 76 -30.75 26.37 2.82
CA GLN A 76 -32.02 26.21 2.11
C GLN A 76 -33.23 26.45 3.03
N GLU A 77 -33.04 26.41 4.34
CA GLU A 77 -33.95 26.98 5.35
C GLU A 77 -33.71 28.49 5.53
#